data_AF-A0A238H9B4-F1
#
_entry.id   AF-A0A238H9B4-F1
#
_cell.length_a   1.000
_cell.length_b   1.000
_cell.length_c   1.000
_cell.angle_alpha   90.00
_cell.angle_beta   90.00
_cell.angle_gamma   90.00
#
_symmetry.space_group_name_H-M   'P 1'
#
loop_
_entity.id
_entity.type
_entity.pdbx_description
1 polymer ?
#
loop_
_entity_poly.entity_id
_entity_poly.type
_entity_poly.pdbx_seq_one_letter_code
_entity_poly.pdbx_strand_id
1 'polypeptide(L)' 'MFTSDGRSTTMVQCPAAGPWETCIQNARGVCGGDFDTIQQSVDNGVRNLLFACKAGRGY' A
#
# COMPACT_ATOMS: atom_id res chain seq x y z
N MET A 1 7.08 11.27 6.99
CA MET A 1 6.77 12.19 5.88
C MET A 1 5.32 11.92 5.50
N PHE A 2 4.45 12.91 5.63
CA PHE A 2 3.03 12.82 5.31
C PHE A 2 2.87 13.10 3.82
N THR A 3 2.10 12.28 3.12
CA THR A 3 1.79 12.52 1.71
C THR A 3 0.96 13.80 1.62
N SER A 4 1.12 14.57 0.54
CA SER A 4 0.50 15.89 0.33
C SER A 4 -1.04 15.88 0.38
N ASP A 5 -1.63 14.69 0.41
CA ASP A 5 -3.04 14.41 0.64
C ASP A 5 -3.11 13.88 2.09
N GLY A 6 -3.66 14.64 3.04
CA GLY A 6 -3.60 14.41 4.50
C GLY A 6 -4.21 13.10 5.03
N ARG A 7 -4.31 12.06 4.21
CA ARG A 7 -4.61 10.68 4.56
C ARG A 7 -3.34 9.95 5.00
N SER A 8 -3.46 9.07 5.99
CA SER A 8 -2.40 8.15 6.39
C SER A 8 -2.15 7.14 5.26
N THR A 9 -1.30 7.51 4.30
CA THR A 9 -0.84 6.59 3.27
C THR A 9 0.33 5.79 3.83
N THR A 10 0.26 4.48 3.71
CA THR A 10 1.34 3.58 4.09
C THR A 10 2.07 3.13 2.84
N MET A 11 3.39 3.21 2.86
CA MET A 11 4.23 2.61 1.82
C MET A 11 4.74 1.28 2.34
N VAL A 12 4.51 0.21 1.58
CA VAL A 12 5.15 -1.08 1.81
C VAL A 12 6.13 -1.39 0.69
N GLN A 13 7.29 -1.92 1.09
CA GLN A 13 8.33 -2.39 0.20
C GLN A 13 8.28 -3.90 0.19
N CYS A 14 8.04 -4.48 -0.97
CA CYS A 14 7.94 -5.92 -1.14
C CYS A 14 9.02 -6.40 -2.11
N PRO A 15 9.58 -7.60 -1.91
CA PRO A 15 10.49 -8.18 -2.89
C PRO A 15 9.76 -8.35 -4.23
N ALA A 16 10.41 -8.00 -5.35
CA ALA A 16 9.84 -8.27 -6.67
C ALA A 16 9.86 -9.75 -7.06
N ALA A 17 10.49 -10.58 -6.23
CA ALA A 17 10.46 -12.03 -6.29
C ALA A 17 9.07 -12.57 -5.94
N GLY A 18 8.12 -12.37 -6.87
CA GLY A 18 6.72 -12.80 -6.72
C GLY A 18 5.74 -11.84 -7.39
N PRO A 19 4.46 -12.24 -7.50
CA PRO A 19 3.39 -11.36 -7.97
C PRO A 19 3.13 -10.20 -6.98
N TRP A 20 2.44 -9.15 -7.45
CA TRP A 20 2.00 -8.03 -6.60
C TRP A 20 1.09 -8.50 -5.45
N GLU A 21 0.52 -9.69 -5.56
CA GLU A 21 -0.30 -10.33 -4.52
C GLU A 21 0.35 -10.28 -3.14
N THR A 22 1.65 -10.57 -3.00
CA THR A 22 2.33 -10.50 -1.70
C THR A 22 2.25 -9.09 -1.10
N CYS A 23 2.39 -8.07 -1.94
CA CYS A 23 2.34 -6.67 -1.55
C CYS A 23 0.92 -6.24 -1.19
N ILE A 24 -0.06 -6.70 -1.98
CA ILE A 24 -1.50 -6.52 -1.72
C ILE A 24 -1.88 -7.20 -0.40
N GLN A 25 -1.47 -8.45 -0.16
CA GLN A 25 -1.76 -9.17 1.09
C GLN A 25 -1.18 -8.46 2.30
N ASN A 26 0.05 -7.94 2.19
CA ASN A 26 0.67 -7.15 3.25
C ASN A 26 -0.12 -5.85 3.52
N ALA A 27 -0.48 -5.12 2.46
CA ALA A 27 -1.30 -3.91 2.57
C ALA A 27 -2.68 -4.18 3.20
N ARG A 28 -3.35 -5.27 2.83
CA ARG A 28 -4.60 -5.71 3.46
C ARG A 28 -4.42 -6.04 4.93
N GLY A 29 -3.31 -6.70 5.29
CA GLY A 29 -2.96 -7.00 6.68
C GLY A 29 -2.73 -5.76 7.51
N VAL A 30 -2.04 -4.75 6.94
CA VAL A 30 -1.82 -3.45 7.60
C VAL A 30 -3.14 -2.71 7.83
N CYS A 31 -4.04 -2.73 6.85
CA CYS A 31 -5.33 -2.03 6.95
C CYS A 31 -6.41 -2.83 7.69
N GLY A 32 -6.22 -4.13 7.89
CA GLY A 32 -7.26 -5.03 8.39
C GLY A 32 -8.49 -5.12 7.48
N GLY A 33 -8.35 -4.81 6.18
CA GLY A 33 -9.48 -4.67 5.27
C GLY A 33 -9.11 -4.20 3.88
N ASP A 34 -10.05 -3.52 3.22
CA ASP A 34 -9.85 -2.92 1.90
C ASP A 34 -8.90 -1.72 1.97
N PHE A 35 -8.10 -1.56 0.93
CA PHE A 35 -7.19 -0.45 0.78
C PHE A 35 -7.31 0.11 -0.64
N ASP A 36 -6.93 1.37 -0.78
CA ASP A 36 -6.82 2.03 -2.06
C ASP A 36 -5.36 2.09 -2.47
N THR A 37 -5.06 1.62 -3.67
CA THR A 37 -3.70 1.66 -4.21
C THR A 37 -3.47 3.02 -4.84
N ILE A 38 -2.61 3.83 -4.23
CA ILE A 38 -2.32 5.19 -4.68
C ILE A 38 -1.19 5.18 -5.71
N GLN A 39 -0.11 4.43 -5.43
CA GLN A 39 1.03 4.35 -6.33
C GLN A 39 1.65 2.95 -6.29
N GLN A 40 2.02 2.45 -7.47
CA GLN A 40 2.75 1.21 -7.65
C GLN A 40 4.01 1.52 -8.44
N SER A 41 5.16 1.17 -7.91
CA SER A 41 6.44 1.35 -8.60
C SER A 41 7.35 0.16 -8.35
N VAL A 42 8.21 -0.15 -9.30
CA VAL A 42 9.23 -1.21 -9.14
C VAL A 42 10.58 -0.57 -9.35
N ASP A 43 11.41 -0.57 -8.32
CA ASP A 43 12.76 0.00 -8.34
C ASP A 43 13.77 -1.08 -7.91
N ASN A 44 14.81 -1.31 -8.72
CA ASN A 44 15.91 -2.25 -8.39
C ASN A 44 15.47 -3.65 -7.89
N GLY A 45 14.34 -4.17 -8.40
CA GLY A 45 13.80 -5.46 -7.93
C GLY A 45 13.07 -5.42 -6.59
N VAL A 46 12.73 -4.22 -6.13
CA VAL A 46 11.87 -3.93 -4.97
C VAL A 46 10.59 -3.27 -5.48
N ARG A 47 9.44 -3.77 -5.04
CA ARG A 47 8.13 -3.20 -5.35
C ARG A 47 7.73 -2.25 -4.25
N ASN A 48 7.51 -1.00 -4.62
CA ASN A 48 6.99 0.04 -3.76
C ASN A 48 5.48 0.15 -4.01
N LEU A 49 4.68 -0.24 -3.02
CA LEU A 49 3.24 -0.07 -3.02
C LEU A 49 2.88 1.01 -2.02
N LEU A 50 2.46 2.17 -2.52
CA LEU A 50 1.84 3.21 -1.72
C LEU A 50 0.33 2.97 -1.71
N PHE A 51 -0.23 2.81 -0.52
CA PHE A 51 -1.65 2.60 -0.35
C PHE A 51 -2.20 3.47 0.77
N ALA A 52 -3.50 3.76 0.72
CA ALA A 52 -4.25 4.28 1.86
C ALA A 52 -5.25 3.23 2.30
N CYS A 53 -5.32 2.99 3.61
CA CYS A 53 -6.40 2.18 4.14
C CYS A 53 -7.72 2.86 3.85
N LYS A 54 -8.68 2.11 3.27
CA LYS A 54 -10.04 2.63 3.15
C LYS A 54 -10.58 2.64 4.57
N ALA A 55 -10.66 3.82 5.17
CA ALA A 55 -11.52 4.00 6.33
C ALA A 55 -12.91 3.58 5.86
N GLY A 56 -13.40 2.43 6.33
CA GLY A 56 -14.77 1.99 6.08
C GLY A 56 -15.66 3.11 6.60
N ARG A 57 -16.14 3.95 5.67
CA ARG A 57 -17.02 5.12 5.84
C ARG A 57 -17.29 5.46 7.31
N GLY A 58 -16.29 6.04 7.96
CA GLY A 58 -16.37 6.47 9.36
C GLY A 58 -16.74 7.94 9.47
N TYR A 59 -17.82 8.35 8.79
CA TYR A 59 -18.63 9.55 9.09
C TYR A 59 -19.93 9.52 8.27
#